data_AF-A0A7S0CXV9-F1
#
_entry.id   AF-A0A7S0CXV9-F1
#
_cell.length_a   1.000
_cell.length_b   1.000
_cell.length_c   1.000
_cell.angle_alpha   90.00
_cell.angle_beta   90.00
_cell.angle_gamma   90.00
#
_symmetry.space_group_name_H-M   'P 1'
#
loop_
_entity.id
_entity.type
_entity.pdbx_description
1 polymer ?
#
loop_
_entity_poly.entity_id
_entity_poly.type
_entity_poly.pdbx_seq_one_letter_code
_entity_poly.pdbx_strand_id
1 'polypeptide(L)'
;VAPRQDRPPRPASPAPKARPAPSRAPAAPCRRRSRASPPRERPPSRRPPAMPKSRRDKVVALTQTKKKDREWKGGLIENVREALDAFASVYVFRCANLRNNTFKDLKADLSETSRFFMGSNKVLQVALGKGPEDEQRDNLHKVSTHVKGHAGLVFTNLTKEDL
;
A
#
# COMPACT_ATOMS: atom_id res chain seq x y z
N VAL A 1 -39.32 10.58 7.36
CA VAL A 1 -39.14 9.40 6.48
C VAL A 1 -39.06 9.90 5.05
N ALA A 2 -37.86 10.01 4.47
CA ALA A 2 -37.66 10.45 3.09
C ALA A 2 -37.82 9.25 2.13
N PRO A 3 -38.51 9.39 0.99
CA PRO A 3 -38.70 8.28 0.07
C PRO A 3 -37.41 7.98 -0.71
N ARG A 4 -37.05 6.70 -0.74
CA ARG A 4 -35.92 6.16 -1.52
C ARG A 4 -36.26 6.27 -3.01
N GLN A 5 -35.44 6.99 -3.77
CA GLN A 5 -35.53 6.95 -5.23
C GLN A 5 -34.82 5.69 -5.75
N ASP A 6 -35.60 4.82 -6.39
CA ASP A 6 -35.13 3.66 -7.15
C ASP A 6 -34.26 4.11 -8.33
N ARG A 7 -33.03 3.58 -8.42
CA ARG A 7 -32.18 3.80 -9.61
C ARG A 7 -32.44 2.70 -10.63
N PRO A 8 -32.60 3.02 -11.92
CA PRO A 8 -32.80 2.01 -12.95
C PRO A 8 -31.52 1.19 -13.21
N PRO A 9 -31.66 -0.09 -13.62
CA PRO A 9 -30.52 -0.96 -13.92
C PRO A 9 -29.80 -0.57 -15.22
N ARG A 10 -28.48 -0.81 -15.25
CA ARG A 10 -27.60 -0.48 -16.39
C ARG A 10 -27.85 -1.43 -17.58
N PRO A 11 -27.76 -0.94 -18.83
CA PRO A 11 -27.90 -1.78 -20.02
C PRO A 11 -26.67 -2.68 -20.25
N ALA A 12 -26.92 -3.89 -20.75
CA ALA A 12 -25.92 -4.91 -21.03
C ALA A 12 -25.11 -4.60 -22.31
N SER A 13 -23.81 -4.92 -22.28
CA SER A 13 -22.87 -4.74 -23.39
C SER A 13 -23.17 -5.70 -24.57
N PRO A 14 -23.02 -5.26 -25.84
CA PRO A 14 -23.24 -6.13 -26.99
C PRO A 14 -22.05 -7.07 -27.25
N ALA A 15 -22.38 -8.31 -27.63
CA ALA A 15 -21.43 -9.38 -27.97
C ALA A 15 -20.67 -9.11 -29.29
N PRO A 16 -19.43 -9.62 -29.45
CA PRO A 16 -18.62 -9.40 -30.66
C PRO A 16 -19.06 -10.27 -31.85
N LYS A 17 -19.21 -9.66 -33.02
CA LYS A 17 -19.51 -10.36 -34.30
C LYS A 17 -18.28 -11.14 -34.80
N ALA A 18 -18.48 -12.42 -35.12
CA ALA A 18 -17.48 -13.29 -35.74
C ALA A 18 -17.15 -12.82 -37.18
N ARG A 19 -15.86 -12.82 -37.53
CA ARG A 19 -15.37 -12.55 -38.89
C ARG A 19 -15.31 -13.86 -39.70
N PRO A 20 -15.68 -13.86 -41.00
CA PRO A 20 -15.57 -15.05 -41.84
C PRO A 20 -14.11 -15.32 -42.25
N ALA A 21 -13.77 -16.62 -42.34
CA ALA A 21 -12.47 -17.12 -42.74
C ALA A 21 -12.22 -16.94 -44.25
N PRO A 22 -10.97 -16.64 -44.68
CA PRO A 22 -10.64 -16.53 -46.09
C PRO A 22 -10.54 -17.90 -46.77
N SER A 23 -11.16 -18.00 -47.96
CA SER A 23 -11.12 -19.16 -48.86
C SER A 23 -9.73 -19.40 -49.44
N ARG A 24 -9.28 -20.65 -49.38
CA ARG A 24 -8.08 -21.21 -50.03
C ARG A 24 -8.05 -20.93 -51.54
N ALA A 25 -6.97 -20.31 -52.02
CA ALA A 25 -6.60 -20.33 -53.44
C ALA A 25 -5.69 -21.55 -53.74
N PRO A 26 -5.78 -22.18 -54.93
CA PRO A 26 -4.99 -23.35 -55.30
C PRO A 26 -3.54 -22.99 -55.66
N ALA A 27 -2.62 -23.89 -55.30
CA ALA A 27 -1.19 -23.77 -55.55
C ALA A 27 -0.84 -23.98 -57.04
N ALA A 28 -0.05 -23.07 -57.60
CA ALA A 28 0.53 -23.21 -58.94
C ALA A 28 1.76 -24.16 -58.93
N PRO A 29 2.04 -24.86 -60.05
CA PRO A 29 3.07 -25.90 -60.10
C PRO A 29 4.49 -25.34 -60.15
N CYS A 30 5.36 -25.92 -59.31
CA CYS A 30 6.77 -25.58 -59.16
C CYS A 30 7.57 -26.01 -60.40
N ARG A 31 7.94 -25.05 -61.26
CA ARG A 31 8.94 -25.29 -62.31
C ARG A 31 10.34 -25.28 -61.71
N ARG A 32 10.98 -26.46 -61.77
CA ARG A 32 12.41 -26.73 -61.58
C ARG A 32 13.27 -25.57 -62.11
N ARG A 33 13.93 -24.83 -61.21
CA ARG A 33 15.12 -24.04 -61.54
C ARG A 33 16.37 -24.76 -61.04
N SER A 34 17.34 -24.79 -61.93
CA SER A 34 18.67 -25.38 -61.86
C SER A 34 19.45 -24.98 -60.60
N ARG A 35 20.30 -25.91 -60.14
CA ARG A 35 21.29 -25.77 -59.06
C ARG A 35 21.94 -24.38 -59.07
N ALA A 36 21.70 -23.60 -58.01
CA ALA A 36 22.52 -22.45 -57.65
C ALA A 36 23.49 -22.87 -56.53
N SER A 37 24.74 -22.44 -56.63
CA SER A 37 25.83 -22.68 -55.68
C SER A 37 25.47 -22.24 -54.25
N PRO A 38 26.02 -22.90 -53.20
CA PRO A 38 25.66 -22.56 -51.83
C PRO A 38 26.10 -21.14 -51.48
N PRO A 39 25.26 -20.33 -50.81
CA PRO A 39 25.68 -19.02 -50.34
C PRO A 39 26.72 -19.20 -49.22
N ARG A 40 27.84 -18.48 -49.30
CA ARG A 40 28.80 -18.38 -48.20
C ARG A 40 28.05 -17.89 -46.95
N GLU A 41 28.06 -18.70 -45.89
CA GLU A 41 27.49 -18.28 -44.60
C GLU A 41 28.20 -17.02 -44.11
N ARG A 42 27.43 -15.97 -43.82
CA ARG A 42 27.93 -14.79 -43.12
C ARG A 42 28.02 -15.14 -41.64
N PRO A 43 29.11 -14.77 -40.94
CA PRO A 43 29.21 -15.05 -39.51
C PRO A 43 28.08 -14.34 -38.74
N PRO A 44 27.57 -14.93 -37.64
CA PRO A 44 26.47 -14.34 -36.89
C PRO A 44 26.91 -12.98 -36.33
N SER A 45 26.22 -11.91 -36.76
CA SER A 45 26.40 -10.58 -36.19
C SER A 45 26.14 -10.66 -34.68
N ARG A 46 27.16 -10.41 -33.86
CA ARG A 46 27.00 -10.21 -32.42
C ARG A 46 25.90 -9.17 -32.22
N ARG A 47 24.75 -9.57 -31.68
CA ARG A 47 23.70 -8.62 -31.30
C ARG A 47 24.31 -7.67 -30.26
N PRO A 48 24.22 -6.34 -30.43
CA PRO A 48 24.73 -5.42 -29.43
C PRO A 48 23.99 -5.68 -28.11
N PRO A 49 24.67 -5.57 -26.96
CA PRO A 49 24.02 -5.72 -25.66
C PRO A 49 22.85 -4.73 -25.57
N ALA A 50 21.72 -5.19 -25.05
CA ALA A 50 20.52 -4.38 -24.89
C ALA A 50 20.87 -3.07 -24.17
N MET A 51 20.60 -1.93 -24.80
CA MET A 51 20.87 -0.63 -24.20
C MET A 51 20.09 -0.48 -22.89
N PRO A 52 20.71 0.05 -21.81
CA PRO A 52 20.00 0.32 -20.57
C PRO A 52 18.79 1.19 -20.86
N LYS A 53 17.62 0.72 -20.44
CA LYS A 53 16.36 1.43 -20.65
C LYS A 53 16.51 2.84 -20.06
N SER A 54 16.25 3.85 -20.88
CA SER A 54 16.36 5.28 -20.55
C SER A 54 15.98 5.55 -19.08
N ARG A 55 16.98 5.93 -18.28
CA ARG A 55 16.80 6.28 -16.88
C ARG A 55 16.64 7.79 -16.82
N ARG A 56 15.44 8.27 -16.48
CA ARG A 56 15.18 9.69 -16.28
C ARG A 56 15.99 10.19 -15.09
N ASP A 57 16.62 11.35 -15.25
CA ASP A 57 17.32 12.02 -14.15
C ASP A 57 16.33 12.35 -13.03
N LYS A 58 16.67 11.90 -11.83
CA LYS A 58 15.93 12.29 -10.62
C LYS A 58 16.62 13.53 -10.08
N VAL A 59 15.90 14.65 -10.01
CA VAL A 59 16.39 15.86 -9.34
C VAL A 59 16.67 15.49 -7.87
N VAL A 60 17.95 15.50 -7.47
CA VAL A 60 18.37 15.20 -6.11
C VAL A 60 18.38 16.51 -5.33
N ALA A 61 17.60 16.59 -4.25
CA ALA A 61 17.60 17.74 -3.36
C ALA A 61 18.82 17.69 -2.43
N LEU A 62 19.52 18.83 -2.24
CA LEU A 62 20.65 18.99 -1.33
C LEU A 62 20.23 19.26 0.13
N THR A 63 18.96 18.99 0.47
CA THR A 63 18.41 19.26 1.80
C THR A 63 18.92 18.27 2.84
N GLN A 64 19.19 18.73 4.06
CA GLN A 64 19.64 17.88 5.18
C GLN A 64 18.57 16.91 5.71
N THR A 65 17.32 16.99 5.23
CA THR A 65 16.23 16.16 5.71
C THR A 65 16.35 14.74 5.16
N LYS A 66 16.76 13.81 6.03
CA LYS A 66 16.74 12.39 5.76
C LYS A 66 15.30 11.86 5.77
N LYS A 67 15.04 10.85 4.96
CA LYS A 67 13.74 10.16 4.96
C LYS A 67 13.60 9.39 6.26
N LYS A 68 12.37 9.21 6.73
CA LYS A 68 12.11 8.33 7.88
C LYS A 68 12.39 6.88 7.49
N ASP A 69 13.51 6.36 7.97
CA ASP A 69 13.97 5.01 7.70
C ASP A 69 13.16 3.97 8.49
N ARG A 70 13.45 2.70 8.23
CA ARG A 70 12.79 1.56 8.88
C ARG A 70 13.05 1.55 10.39
N GLU A 71 14.24 1.97 10.83
CA GLU A 71 14.64 2.09 12.23
C GLU A 71 13.70 3.01 13.02
N TRP A 72 13.31 4.15 12.44
CA TRP A 72 12.37 5.07 13.07
C TRP A 72 10.99 4.43 13.30
N LYS A 73 10.54 3.56 12.37
CA LYS A 73 9.31 2.79 12.55
C LYS A 73 9.48 1.67 13.58
N GLY A 74 10.68 1.08 13.69
CA GLY A 74 11.04 0.12 14.73
C GLY A 74 10.95 0.74 16.12
N GLY A 75 11.58 1.91 16.32
CA GLY A 75 11.49 2.64 17.57
C GLY A 75 10.06 3.03 17.94
N LEU A 76 9.19 3.33 16.97
CA LEU A 76 7.78 3.57 17.25
C LEU A 76 7.07 2.33 17.81
N ILE A 77 7.43 1.12 17.36
CA ILE A 77 6.87 -0.14 17.86
C ILE A 77 7.32 -0.38 19.30
N GLU A 78 8.61 -0.18 19.58
CA GLU A 78 9.18 -0.32 20.93
C GLU A 78 8.50 0.62 21.92
N ASN A 79 8.36 1.90 21.57
CA ASN A 79 7.66 2.88 22.41
C ASN A 79 6.20 2.50 22.70
N VAL A 80 5.51 1.86 21.74
CA VAL A 80 4.12 1.41 21.93
C VAL A 80 4.08 0.20 22.87
N ARG A 81 5.05 -0.71 22.78
CA ARG A 81 5.16 -1.86 23.69
C ARG A 81 5.46 -1.42 25.12
N GLU A 82 6.38 -0.48 25.31
CA GLU A 82 6.66 0.12 26.61
C GLU A 82 5.43 0.84 27.20
N ALA A 83 4.67 1.55 26.37
CA ALA A 83 3.44 2.20 26.80
C ALA A 83 2.31 1.20 27.12
N LEU A 84 2.25 0.05 26.43
CA LEU A 84 1.32 -1.01 26.79
C LEU A 84 1.60 -1.54 28.19
N ASP A 85 2.86 -1.69 28.56
CA ASP A 85 3.25 -2.22 29.86
C ASP A 85 3.01 -1.20 30.98
N ALA A 86 3.30 0.08 30.72
CA ALA A 86 3.16 1.17 31.70
C ALA A 86 1.72 1.61 31.99
N PHE A 87 0.79 1.44 31.03
CA PHE A 87 -0.58 1.93 31.16
C PHE A 87 -1.61 0.80 31.22
N ALA A 88 -2.69 1.02 31.98
CA ALA A 88 -3.74 0.01 32.16
C ALA A 88 -4.73 -0.03 30.98
N SER A 89 -5.06 1.13 30.40
CA SER A 89 -6.11 1.25 29.39
C SER A 89 -5.60 1.74 28.04
N VAL A 90 -6.22 1.23 26.96
CA VAL A 90 -5.90 1.60 25.57
C VAL A 90 -7.16 2.06 24.85
N TYR A 91 -7.09 3.23 24.22
CA TYR A 91 -8.18 3.82 23.45
C TYR A 91 -7.78 4.06 22.00
N VAL A 92 -8.72 3.84 21.09
CA VAL A 92 -8.58 4.20 19.67
C VAL A 92 -9.41 5.43 19.43
N PHE A 93 -8.78 6.50 18.95
CA PHE A 93 -9.47 7.70 18.57
C PHE A 93 -9.32 7.94 17.07
N ARG A 94 -10.37 8.48 16.47
CA ARG A 94 -10.38 8.89 15.07
C ARG A 94 -10.56 10.39 15.03
N CYS A 95 -9.66 11.09 14.36
CA CYS A 95 -9.77 12.52 14.15
C CYS A 95 -9.93 12.81 12.66
N ALA A 96 -10.89 13.67 12.33
CA ALA A 96 -10.96 14.32 11.02
C ALA A 96 -10.32 15.71 11.15
N ASN A 97 -9.41 16.08 10.23
CA ASN A 97 -8.73 17.37 10.20
C ASN A 97 -7.85 17.70 11.44
N LEU A 98 -6.98 16.79 11.84
CA LEU A 98 -5.90 17.10 12.78
C LEU A 98 -4.92 18.12 12.18
N ARG A 99 -4.82 19.29 12.80
CA ARG A 99 -3.73 20.23 12.54
C ARG A 99 -2.62 19.99 13.55
N ASN A 100 -1.38 20.16 13.12
CA ASN A 100 -0.22 19.90 13.98
C ASN A 100 -0.18 20.80 15.23
N ASN A 101 -0.81 21.99 15.20
CA ASN A 101 -0.80 22.91 16.33
C ASN A 101 -1.73 22.40 17.43
N THR A 102 -3.01 22.17 17.11
CA THR A 102 -3.99 21.65 18.07
C THR A 102 -3.57 20.30 18.66
N PHE A 103 -2.92 19.44 17.86
CA PHE A 103 -2.43 18.17 18.38
C PHE A 103 -1.25 18.33 19.35
N LYS A 104 -0.41 19.36 19.18
CA LYS A 104 0.68 19.63 20.13
C LYS A 104 0.11 20.10 21.45
N ASP A 105 -0.91 20.95 21.41
CA ASP A 105 -1.59 21.46 22.60
C ASP A 105 -2.23 20.30 23.38
N LEU A 106 -3.01 19.45 22.69
CA LEU A 106 -3.59 18.23 23.28
C LEU A 106 -2.54 17.28 23.88
N LYS A 107 -1.36 17.15 23.25
CA LYS A 107 -0.27 16.34 23.81
C LYS A 107 0.37 16.99 25.02
N ALA A 108 0.40 18.31 25.13
CA ALA A 108 0.95 19.01 26.27
C ALA A 108 0.01 18.88 27.47
N ASP A 109 -1.28 19.14 27.27
CA ASP A 109 -2.33 19.10 28.30
C ASP A 109 -2.43 17.72 28.95
N LEU A 110 -2.23 16.66 28.16
CA LEU A 110 -2.40 15.28 28.59
C LEU A 110 -1.07 14.54 28.76
N SER A 111 0.06 15.26 28.73
CA SER A 111 1.40 14.65 28.82
C SER A 111 1.65 13.92 30.14
N GLU A 112 1.02 14.37 31.22
CA GLU A 112 1.19 13.83 32.57
C GLU A 112 0.44 12.51 32.77
N THR A 113 -0.70 12.34 32.09
CA THR A 113 -1.64 11.24 32.35
C THR A 113 -1.74 10.26 31.18
N SER A 114 -1.35 10.68 29.97
CA SER A 114 -1.69 10.00 28.72
C SER A 114 -0.56 10.03 27.69
N ARG A 115 -0.36 8.92 26.96
CA ARG A 115 0.58 8.86 25.82
C ARG A 115 -0.17 8.69 24.51
N PHE A 116 0.02 9.67 23.61
CA PHE A 116 -0.55 9.68 22.27
C PHE A 116 0.41 9.13 21.23
N PHE A 117 -0.07 8.13 20.48
CA PHE A 117 0.60 7.58 19.33
C PHE A 117 -0.22 7.81 18.07
N MET A 118 0.39 8.54 17.14
CA MET A 118 -0.12 8.68 15.78
C MET A 118 0.99 8.26 14.83
N GLY A 119 0.66 7.36 13.93
CA GLY A 119 1.63 6.76 13.03
C GLY A 119 0.97 6.06 11.87
N SER A 120 1.73 5.23 11.16
CA SER A 120 1.15 4.37 10.13
C SER A 120 0.29 3.31 10.82
N ASN A 121 -0.97 3.20 10.40
CA ASN A 121 -1.92 2.24 10.95
C ASN A 121 -1.36 0.82 10.95
N LYS A 122 -0.61 0.45 9.89
CA LYS A 122 0.01 -0.87 9.79
C LYS A 122 1.07 -1.11 10.86
N VAL A 123 1.81 -0.08 11.26
CA VAL A 123 2.82 -0.18 12.32
C VAL A 123 2.13 -0.34 13.67
N LEU A 124 1.08 0.44 13.94
CA LEU A 124 0.28 0.32 15.15
C LEU A 124 -0.41 -1.04 15.27
N GLN A 125 -0.96 -1.56 14.16
CA GLN A 125 -1.55 -2.91 14.11
C GLN A 125 -0.54 -4.02 14.38
N VAL A 126 0.73 -3.84 13.98
CA VAL A 126 1.80 -4.80 14.29
C VAL A 126 2.24 -4.69 15.74
N ALA A 127 2.28 -3.47 16.30
CA ALA A 127 2.64 -3.26 17.70
C ALA A 127 1.62 -3.87 18.67
N LEU A 128 0.32 -3.83 18.33
CA LEU A 128 -0.76 -4.43 19.12
C LEU A 128 -0.96 -5.93 18.90
N GLY A 129 -0.44 -6.47 17.78
CA GLY A 129 -0.77 -7.81 17.30
C GLY A 129 -1.91 -7.80 16.26
N LYS A 130 -1.77 -8.64 15.23
CA LYS A 130 -2.81 -8.85 14.20
C LYS A 130 -3.67 -10.08 14.49
N GLY A 131 -3.21 -10.97 15.35
CA GLY A 131 -3.89 -12.18 15.75
C GLY A 131 -3.50 -12.55 17.18
N PRO A 132 -4.19 -13.56 17.75
CA PRO A 132 -4.07 -13.95 19.16
C PRO A 132 -2.66 -14.38 19.57
N GLU A 133 -1.88 -14.92 18.63
CA GLU A 133 -0.53 -15.44 18.89
C GLU A 133 0.52 -14.34 19.12
N ASP A 134 0.30 -13.13 18.57
CA ASP A 134 1.24 -12.01 18.62
C ASP A 134 0.78 -10.91 19.59
N GLU A 135 -0.20 -11.21 20.46
CA GLU A 135 -0.77 -10.25 21.40
C GLU A 135 0.05 -10.14 22.68
N GLN A 136 0.37 -8.92 23.09
CA GLN A 136 1.07 -8.67 24.35
C GLN A 136 0.12 -8.70 25.56
N ARG A 137 -1.17 -8.41 25.34
CA ARG A 137 -2.26 -8.54 26.32
C ARG A 137 -3.50 -9.10 25.63
N ASP A 138 -4.30 -9.84 26.38
CA ASP A 138 -5.53 -10.45 25.86
C ASP A 138 -6.49 -9.41 25.29
N ASN A 139 -7.05 -9.69 24.11
CA ASN A 139 -8.07 -8.90 23.39
C ASN A 139 -7.57 -7.68 22.60
N LEU A 140 -6.26 -7.48 22.44
CA LEU A 140 -5.71 -6.37 21.66
C LEU A 140 -5.96 -6.51 20.14
N HIS A 141 -6.17 -7.72 19.61
CA HIS A 141 -6.57 -7.92 18.20
C HIS A 141 -7.86 -7.17 17.84
N LYS A 142 -8.79 -7.04 18.81
CA LYS A 142 -10.06 -6.34 18.59
C LYS A 142 -9.78 -4.86 18.34
N VAL A 143 -8.92 -4.26 19.17
CA VAL A 143 -8.46 -2.87 19.03
C VAL A 143 -7.80 -2.64 17.66
N SER A 144 -6.91 -3.54 17.26
CA SER A 144 -6.19 -3.52 15.97
C SER A 144 -7.14 -3.44 14.75
N THR A 145 -8.33 -4.07 14.84
CA THR A 145 -9.36 -4.06 13.79
C THR A 145 -10.02 -2.69 13.62
N HIS A 146 -10.09 -1.89 14.68
CA HIS A 146 -10.69 -0.55 14.68
C HIS A 146 -9.71 0.55 14.20
N VAL A 147 -8.40 0.29 14.19
CA VAL A 147 -7.36 1.25 13.72
C VAL A 147 -7.38 1.38 12.19
N LYS A 148 -8.37 2.11 11.66
CA LYS A 148 -8.57 2.36 10.22
C LYS A 148 -8.78 3.85 9.95
N GLY A 149 -8.23 4.33 8.84
CA GLY A 149 -8.29 5.75 8.42
C GLY A 149 -7.32 6.63 9.23
N HIS A 150 -7.71 7.88 9.48
CA HIS A 150 -6.99 8.78 10.38
C HIS A 150 -7.28 8.42 11.84
N ALA A 151 -6.65 7.36 12.32
CA ALA A 151 -6.79 6.85 13.68
C ALA A 151 -5.45 6.86 14.43
N GLY A 152 -5.51 7.13 15.72
CA GLY A 152 -4.39 7.06 16.65
C GLY A 152 -4.74 6.21 17.86
N LEU A 153 -3.72 5.92 18.67
CA LEU A 153 -3.86 5.24 19.96
C LEU A 153 -3.57 6.23 21.10
N VAL A 154 -4.34 6.11 22.17
CA VAL A 154 -4.05 6.75 23.45
C VAL A 154 -3.90 5.67 24.51
N PHE A 155 -2.84 5.78 25.30
CA PHE A 155 -2.64 4.99 26.50
C PHE A 155 -2.86 5.89 27.69
N THR A 156 -3.77 5.52 28.58
CA THR A 156 -4.13 6.34 29.74
C THR A 156 -4.32 5.49 30.98
N ASN A 157 -4.07 6.11 32.13
CA ASN A 157 -4.38 5.55 33.46
C ASN A 157 -5.66 6.15 34.06
N LEU A 158 -6.30 7.09 33.35
CA LEU A 158 -7.54 7.72 33.77
C LEU A 158 -8.76 6.85 33.43
N THR A 159 -9.82 7.03 34.22
CA THR A 159 -11.12 6.41 33.99
C THR A 159 -11.75 6.98 32.71
N LYS A 160 -12.71 6.25 32.14
CA LYS A 160 -13.37 6.56 30.86
C LYS A 160 -14.09 7.92 30.82
N GLU A 161 -14.30 8.53 31.97
CA GLU A 161 -15.13 9.72 32.15
C GLU A 161 -14.34 11.03 31.98
N ASP A 162 -13.02 10.97 32.20
CA ASP A 162 -12.12 12.13 32.10
C ASP A 162 -11.44 12.26 30.72
N LEU A 163 -11.78 11.37 29.77
CA LEU A 163 -11.17 11.28 28.43
C LEU A 163 -12.14 11.72 27.32
#